data_AF-A0ABD3N0T3-F1
#
_entry.id   AF-A0ABD3N0T3-F1
#
_cell.length_a   1.000
_cell.length_b   1.000
_cell.length_c   1.000
_cell.angle_alpha   90.00
_cell.angle_beta   90.00
_cell.angle_gamma   90.00
#
_symmetry.space_group_name_H-M   'P 1'
#
loop_
_entity.id
_entity.type
_entity.pdbx_description
1 polymer ?
#
loop_
_entity_poly.entity_id
_entity_poly.type
_entity_poly.pdbx_seq_one_letter_code
_entity_poly.pdbx_strand_id
1 'polypeptide(L)'
;MNLLSSKVEAIVHHGSIFLETLALPSKDEYITAAYTAVNDVRAATASSWNLTYLTFRPLFILLGILGRYVAVVLKVIAQHSIAHGWVALREGFFQLRTASIWFARFQRDLPTSAKYAEIGVLSVLAILWMLRRRFQKYRYGERVMKWYRNKKQRALNEYEKIVNKAAETSLLLAMLLPHILYVVFIVAMKRLLPSVVTYLATRTYLISFISIWRPLYQTLCVVGQINHNIVNLVDDSDEADPKKKSKSLVPSRIKQQQKHKEQLREHKDVAVDLLKYWVVYAILLAIAGTSRLLPIVRSLLPLDETKTAKSWRFFGSKTVKSGLLARLRLTANYVEEIRLVFFVWLLLMPQSFLRTNEAGDKAKASKKAKSNRPLDILYNMLSPSVTSAIRSSAFLSGKVEGSSYGAKTIQFLQSLLSALVFTRVLKEEWKDFIIRTILESTALLPAAITMLMPGYFTSYGVIYVSLIVPAGYSIEAINKSEKSTSSLDALVLTMQDASRYLQFWVASSPLTTLLCWFEPVLAWVPLSTHVTWLLWACVQMKSPTHKIYNLIEGELIVFGILHSYNELACQDVNDTLIFRSVRGIIAFLPSNVKSGKESEANETSREKQE
;
A
#
# COMPACT_ATOMS: atom_id res chain seq x y z
N MET A 1 -35.87 -7.25 -40.21
CA MET A 1 -34.85 -8.32 -40.22
C MET A 1 -33.75 -8.09 -41.26
N ASN A 2 -34.04 -7.63 -42.49
CA ASN A 2 -33.04 -7.42 -43.55
C ASN A 2 -31.93 -6.40 -43.21
N LEU A 3 -32.21 -5.44 -42.31
CA LEU A 3 -31.25 -4.42 -41.85
C LEU A 3 -30.22 -4.94 -40.82
N LEU A 4 -30.56 -6.03 -40.12
CA LEU A 4 -29.64 -6.71 -39.20
C LEU A 4 -28.72 -7.68 -39.96
N SER A 5 -29.28 -8.38 -40.95
CA SER A 5 -28.51 -9.26 -41.84
C SER A 5 -27.43 -8.50 -42.60
N SER A 6 -27.72 -7.32 -43.16
CA SER A 6 -26.71 -6.55 -43.90
C SER A 6 -25.60 -5.98 -43.02
N LYS A 7 -25.89 -5.65 -41.75
CA LYS A 7 -24.87 -5.19 -40.80
C LYS A 7 -24.00 -6.33 -40.28
N VAL A 8 -24.55 -7.53 -40.13
CA VAL A 8 -23.77 -8.72 -39.76
C VAL A 8 -22.83 -9.11 -40.90
N GLU A 9 -23.29 -9.08 -42.15
CA GLU A 9 -22.42 -9.33 -43.31
C GLU A 9 -21.30 -8.29 -43.43
N ALA A 10 -21.58 -7.01 -43.20
CA ALA A 10 -20.55 -5.97 -43.19
C ALA A 10 -19.49 -6.17 -42.08
N ILE A 11 -19.90 -6.63 -40.90
CA ILE A 11 -18.99 -6.93 -39.78
C ILE A 11 -18.16 -8.17 -40.07
N VAL A 12 -18.75 -9.21 -40.66
CA VAL A 12 -18.02 -10.43 -41.06
C VAL A 12 -17.01 -10.11 -42.16
N HIS A 13 -17.38 -9.28 -43.12
CA HIS A 13 -16.50 -8.87 -44.20
C HIS A 13 -15.35 -7.95 -43.72
N HIS A 14 -15.60 -7.05 -42.77
CA HIS A 14 -14.52 -6.27 -42.16
C HIS A 14 -13.65 -7.10 -41.22
N GLY A 15 -14.23 -8.11 -40.56
CA GLY A 15 -13.49 -9.07 -39.75
C GLY A 15 -12.53 -9.93 -40.58
N SER A 16 -12.94 -10.38 -41.76
CA SER A 16 -12.08 -11.17 -42.64
C SER A 16 -10.91 -10.34 -43.20
N ILE A 17 -11.15 -9.12 -43.66
CA ILE A 17 -10.09 -8.20 -44.13
C ILE A 17 -9.10 -7.89 -42.99
N PHE A 18 -9.60 -7.69 -41.77
CA PHE A 18 -8.75 -7.42 -40.59
C PHE A 18 -7.91 -8.64 -40.20
N LEU A 19 -8.46 -9.86 -40.32
CA LEU A 19 -7.73 -11.10 -40.08
C LEU A 19 -6.71 -11.41 -41.18
N GLU A 20 -6.93 -10.99 -42.42
CA GLU A 20 -5.94 -11.09 -43.51
C GLU A 20 -4.83 -10.04 -43.41
N THR A 21 -5.10 -8.86 -42.83
CA THR A 21 -4.09 -7.81 -42.63
C THR A 21 -3.24 -8.02 -41.37
N LEU A 22 -3.77 -8.71 -40.37
CA LEU A 22 -2.95 -9.32 -39.34
C LEU A 22 -2.24 -10.52 -39.96
N ALA A 23 -1.00 -10.33 -40.44
CA ALA A 23 -0.12 -11.41 -40.84
C ALA A 23 0.19 -12.32 -39.63
N LEU A 24 -0.82 -13.09 -39.22
CA LEU A 24 -0.77 -13.99 -38.09
C LEU A 24 0.26 -15.07 -38.46
N PRO A 25 1.28 -15.28 -37.63
CA PRO A 25 2.26 -16.32 -37.88
C PRO A 25 1.53 -17.64 -38.10
N SER A 26 1.93 -18.38 -39.11
CA SER A 26 1.27 -19.64 -39.45
C SER A 26 1.27 -20.54 -38.22
N LYS A 27 0.28 -21.43 -38.11
CA LYS A 27 0.21 -22.41 -37.01
C LYS A 27 1.54 -23.16 -36.84
N ASP A 28 2.25 -23.36 -37.94
CA ASP A 28 3.56 -24.02 -37.99
C ASP A 28 4.67 -23.17 -37.36
N GLU A 29 4.62 -21.83 -37.47
CA GLU A 29 5.56 -20.91 -36.79
C GLU A 29 5.36 -20.90 -35.27
N TYR A 30 4.10 -21.00 -34.80
CA TYR A 30 3.83 -21.14 -33.37
C TYR A 30 4.28 -22.50 -32.82
N ILE A 31 4.06 -23.58 -33.59
CA ILE A 31 4.52 -24.92 -33.21
C ILE A 31 6.04 -24.99 -33.19
N THR A 32 6.72 -24.40 -34.19
CA THR A 32 8.19 -24.34 -34.18
C THR A 32 8.71 -23.52 -33.03
N ALA A 33 8.19 -22.31 -32.77
CA ALA A 33 8.62 -21.47 -31.64
C ALA A 33 8.41 -22.14 -30.28
N ALA A 34 7.28 -22.84 -30.09
CA ALA A 34 7.04 -23.62 -28.87
C ALA A 34 8.03 -24.78 -28.73
N TYR A 35 8.35 -25.46 -29.83
CA TYR A 35 9.33 -26.55 -29.84
C TYR A 35 10.75 -26.04 -29.53
N THR A 36 11.15 -24.89 -30.07
CA THR A 36 12.43 -24.25 -29.73
C THR A 36 12.49 -23.86 -28.26
N ALA A 37 11.42 -23.26 -27.72
CA ALA A 37 11.38 -22.89 -26.31
C ALA A 37 11.47 -24.12 -25.38
N VAL A 38 10.80 -25.22 -25.71
CA VAL A 38 10.90 -26.48 -24.94
C VAL A 38 12.31 -27.07 -25.02
N ASN A 39 12.95 -27.04 -26.19
CA ASN A 39 14.33 -27.50 -26.34
C ASN A 39 15.33 -26.64 -25.58
N ASP A 40 15.14 -25.32 -25.55
CA ASP A 40 15.99 -24.40 -24.79
C ASP A 40 15.83 -24.62 -23.27
N VAL A 41 14.60 -24.84 -22.80
CA VAL A 41 14.36 -25.19 -21.39
C VAL A 41 15.01 -26.53 -21.05
N ARG A 42 14.90 -27.54 -21.93
CA ARG A 42 15.54 -28.84 -21.73
C ARG A 42 17.06 -28.72 -21.70
N ALA A 43 17.66 -27.92 -22.59
CA ALA A 43 19.09 -27.66 -22.64
C ALA A 43 19.57 -26.91 -21.38
N ALA A 44 18.83 -25.90 -20.93
CA ALA A 44 19.13 -25.15 -19.71
C ALA A 44 19.03 -26.06 -18.46
N THR A 45 18.03 -26.94 -18.41
CA THR A 45 17.84 -27.89 -17.29
C THR A 45 18.96 -28.94 -17.26
N ALA A 46 19.35 -29.48 -18.41
CA ALA A 46 20.47 -30.42 -18.53
C ALA A 46 21.80 -29.77 -18.15
N SER A 47 22.01 -28.51 -18.55
CA SER A 47 23.19 -27.72 -18.16
C SER A 47 23.24 -27.47 -16.65
N SER A 48 22.08 -27.11 -16.06
CA SER A 48 21.94 -26.89 -14.60
C SER A 48 22.17 -28.17 -13.79
N TRP A 49 21.71 -29.31 -14.30
CA TRP A 49 21.97 -30.62 -13.69
C TRP A 49 23.45 -30.99 -13.74
N ASN A 50 24.11 -30.78 -14.88
CA ASN A 50 25.54 -31.04 -15.03
C ASN A 50 26.40 -30.15 -14.13
N LEU A 51 26.04 -28.86 -13.99
CA LEU A 51 26.71 -27.94 -13.06
C LEU A 51 26.54 -28.40 -11.61
N THR A 52 25.33 -28.81 -11.25
CA THR A 52 25.00 -29.35 -9.92
C THR A 52 25.79 -30.64 -9.64
N TYR A 53 25.84 -31.56 -10.61
CA TYR A 53 26.62 -32.78 -10.50
C TYR A 53 28.13 -32.50 -10.35
N LEU A 54 28.68 -31.58 -11.15
CA LEU A 54 30.09 -31.18 -11.08
C LEU A 54 30.46 -30.53 -9.75
N THR A 55 29.58 -29.72 -9.18
CA THR A 55 29.79 -29.05 -7.88
C THR A 55 29.71 -30.01 -6.69
N PHE A 56 28.83 -31.02 -6.74
CA PHE A 56 28.69 -31.99 -5.63
C PHE A 56 29.59 -33.23 -5.75
N ARG A 57 30.15 -33.54 -6.93
CA ARG A 57 31.03 -34.70 -7.15
C ARG A 57 32.24 -34.78 -6.21
N PRO A 58 33.00 -33.69 -5.91
CA PRO A 58 34.12 -33.75 -4.98
C PRO A 58 33.65 -34.10 -3.55
N LEU A 59 32.46 -33.66 -3.18
CA LEU A 59 31.86 -33.84 -1.86
C LEU A 59 31.45 -35.31 -1.65
N PHE A 60 30.83 -35.94 -2.66
CA PHE A 60 30.50 -37.36 -2.62
C PHE A 60 31.74 -38.27 -2.62
N ILE A 61 32.80 -37.91 -3.37
CA ILE A 61 34.07 -38.64 -3.34
C ILE A 61 34.70 -38.54 -1.94
N LEU A 62 34.71 -37.36 -1.33
CA LEU A 62 35.24 -37.15 0.01
C LEU A 62 34.45 -37.92 1.07
N LEU A 63 33.11 -37.92 0.97
CA LEU A 63 32.24 -38.67 1.87
C LEU A 63 32.45 -40.19 1.73
N GLY A 64 32.65 -40.69 0.51
CA GLY A 64 32.94 -42.09 0.23
C GLY A 64 34.29 -42.55 0.77
N ILE A 65 35.33 -41.71 0.65
CA ILE A 65 36.66 -41.96 1.22
C ILE A 65 36.57 -41.97 2.76
N LEU A 66 35.91 -40.97 3.36
CA LEU A 66 35.75 -40.88 4.81
C LEU A 66 34.96 -42.08 5.35
N GLY A 67 33.88 -42.48 4.67
CA GLY A 67 33.07 -43.64 5.01
C GLY A 67 33.87 -44.95 5.00
N ARG A 68 34.74 -45.16 4.00
CA ARG A 68 35.64 -46.32 3.97
C ARG A 68 36.63 -46.33 5.12
N TYR A 69 37.26 -45.20 5.45
CA TYR A 69 38.21 -45.13 6.57
C TYR A 69 37.52 -45.35 7.93
N VAL A 70 36.35 -44.76 8.13
CA VAL A 70 35.55 -44.95 9.36
C VAL A 70 35.12 -46.41 9.50
N ALA A 71 34.67 -47.04 8.41
CA ALA A 71 34.30 -48.46 8.43
C ALA A 71 35.49 -49.39 8.73
N VAL A 72 36.68 -49.10 8.19
CA VAL A 72 37.91 -49.85 8.50
C VAL A 72 38.31 -49.68 9.97
N VAL A 73 38.26 -48.45 10.51
CA VAL A 73 38.57 -48.18 11.92
C VAL A 73 37.58 -48.87 12.85
N LEU A 74 36.28 -48.79 12.55
CA LEU A 74 35.24 -49.49 13.33
C LEU A 74 35.38 -51.01 13.24
N LYS A 75 35.76 -51.56 12.09
CA LYS A 75 35.98 -53.00 11.91
C LYS A 75 37.20 -53.49 12.70
N VAL A 76 38.30 -52.73 12.71
CA VAL A 76 39.50 -53.03 13.51
C VAL A 76 39.23 -52.93 15.01
N ILE A 77 38.49 -51.89 15.44
CA ILE A 77 38.12 -51.72 16.86
C ILE A 77 37.17 -52.84 17.31
N ALA A 78 36.18 -53.20 16.49
CA ALA A 78 35.22 -54.25 16.83
C ALA A 78 35.85 -55.66 16.87
N GLN A 79 36.80 -55.97 15.97
CA GLN A 79 37.44 -57.29 15.91
C GLN A 79 38.48 -57.55 17.01
N HIS A 80 39.13 -56.50 17.55
CA HIS A 80 40.15 -56.69 18.58
C HIS A 80 39.70 -56.38 20.02
N SER A 81 38.68 -55.54 20.23
CA SER A 81 38.33 -55.09 21.60
C SER A 81 37.48 -56.08 22.38
N ILE A 82 36.59 -56.84 21.72
CA ILE A 82 35.57 -57.62 22.42
C ILE A 82 36.07 -59.04 22.76
N ALA A 83 36.90 -59.66 21.90
CA ALA A 83 37.43 -61.00 22.14
C ALA A 83 38.67 -61.03 23.07
N HIS A 84 39.60 -60.08 22.92
CA HIS A 84 40.79 -60.00 23.80
C HIS A 84 40.49 -59.34 25.14
N GLY A 85 39.50 -58.45 25.21
CA GLY A 85 39.11 -57.78 26.45
C GLY A 85 38.57 -58.74 27.51
N TRP A 86 37.89 -59.82 27.11
CA TRP A 86 37.30 -60.78 28.06
C TRP A 86 38.30 -61.86 28.52
N VAL A 87 39.22 -62.28 27.65
CA VAL A 87 40.27 -63.25 27.98
C VAL A 87 41.40 -62.59 28.79
N ALA A 88 41.80 -61.36 28.47
CA ALA A 88 42.85 -60.64 29.19
C ALA A 88 42.43 -60.21 30.60
N LEU A 89 41.13 -59.96 30.85
CA LEU A 89 40.64 -59.61 32.19
C LEU A 89 40.67 -60.81 33.14
N ARG A 90 40.43 -62.02 32.63
CA ARG A 90 40.43 -63.26 33.41
C ARG A 90 41.84 -63.77 33.69
N GLU A 91 42.72 -63.73 32.69
CA GLU A 91 44.14 -64.14 32.82
C GLU A 91 44.95 -63.08 33.58
N GLY A 92 44.65 -61.80 33.36
CA GLY A 92 45.33 -60.68 33.99
C GLY A 92 45.15 -60.63 35.51
N PHE A 93 43.98 -61.02 36.04
CA PHE A 93 43.77 -61.04 37.49
C PHE A 93 44.63 -62.11 38.20
N PHE A 94 44.81 -63.27 37.56
CA PHE A 94 45.66 -64.34 38.06
C PHE A 94 47.15 -64.00 37.93
N GLN A 95 47.56 -63.45 36.79
CA GLN A 95 48.95 -63.02 36.58
C GLN A 95 49.33 -61.82 37.45
N LEU A 96 48.42 -60.90 37.77
CA LEU A 96 48.73 -59.77 38.66
C LEU A 96 49.05 -60.22 40.09
N ARG A 97 48.43 -61.30 40.57
CA ARG A 97 48.71 -61.90 41.88
C ARG A 97 50.08 -62.60 41.91
N THR A 98 50.43 -63.33 40.84
CA THR A 98 51.73 -64.00 40.76
C THR A 98 52.86 -63.01 40.45
N ALA A 99 52.60 -62.02 39.60
CA ALA A 99 53.53 -60.94 39.26
C ALA A 99 53.76 -59.99 40.44
N SER A 100 52.78 -59.71 41.30
CA SER A 100 53.02 -58.89 42.49
C SER A 100 53.97 -59.58 43.49
N ILE A 101 53.86 -60.90 43.65
CA ILE A 101 54.77 -61.69 44.49
C ILE A 101 56.18 -61.77 43.85
N TRP A 102 56.25 -61.98 42.54
CA TRP A 102 57.52 -62.01 41.81
C TRP A 102 58.20 -60.64 41.75
N PHE A 103 57.44 -59.57 41.51
CA PHE A 103 57.91 -58.19 41.50
C PHE A 103 58.49 -57.77 42.86
N ALA A 104 57.89 -58.22 43.97
CA ALA A 104 58.44 -58.00 45.30
C ALA A 104 59.80 -58.69 45.51
N ARG A 105 60.02 -59.88 44.90
CA ARG A 105 61.33 -60.56 44.93
C ARG A 105 62.33 -59.91 43.97
N PHE A 106 61.92 -59.60 42.75
CA PHE A 106 62.76 -58.94 41.74
C PHE A 106 63.28 -57.56 42.21
N GLN A 107 62.44 -56.79 42.91
CA GLN A 107 62.83 -55.51 43.52
C GLN A 107 63.92 -55.64 44.59
N ARG A 108 64.05 -56.79 45.26
CA ARG A 108 65.14 -57.05 46.21
C ARG A 108 66.48 -57.22 45.47
N ASP A 109 66.46 -57.89 44.33
CA ASP A 109 67.68 -58.32 43.62
C ASP A 109 68.22 -57.29 42.62
N LEU A 110 67.51 -56.18 42.38
CA LEU A 110 67.93 -55.13 41.44
C LEU A 110 69.16 -54.33 41.94
N PRO A 111 70.20 -54.11 41.10
CA PRO A 111 71.32 -53.23 41.40
C PRO A 111 70.84 -51.78 41.59
N THR A 112 71.54 -51.03 42.44
CA THR A 112 71.14 -49.68 42.89
C THR A 112 70.91 -48.71 41.73
N SER A 113 71.65 -48.81 40.62
CA SER A 113 71.45 -47.98 39.42
C SER A 113 70.09 -48.20 38.74
N ALA A 114 69.63 -49.45 38.67
CA ALA A 114 68.34 -49.79 38.09
C ALA A 114 67.18 -49.32 39.00
N LYS A 115 67.37 -49.36 40.32
CA LYS A 115 66.42 -48.77 41.29
C LYS A 115 66.26 -47.25 41.07
N TYR A 116 67.34 -46.53 40.77
CA TYR A 116 67.25 -45.11 40.43
C TYR A 116 66.54 -44.85 39.09
N ALA A 117 66.75 -45.71 38.07
CA ALA A 117 66.06 -45.60 36.79
C ALA A 117 64.54 -45.85 36.94
N GLU A 118 64.14 -46.83 37.75
CA GLU A 118 62.72 -47.07 38.07
C GLU A 118 62.10 -45.93 38.85
N ILE A 119 62.81 -45.35 39.82
CA ILE A 119 62.37 -44.12 40.51
C ILE A 119 62.21 -42.98 39.50
N GLY A 120 63.11 -42.87 38.52
CA GLY A 120 63.00 -41.92 37.41
C GLY A 120 61.74 -42.12 36.57
N VAL A 121 61.46 -43.34 36.11
CA VAL A 121 60.25 -43.67 35.34
C VAL A 121 58.98 -43.45 36.16
N LEU A 122 58.97 -43.86 37.43
CA LEU A 122 57.86 -43.63 38.35
C LEU A 122 57.64 -42.12 38.58
N SER A 123 58.69 -41.32 38.64
CA SER A 123 58.59 -39.86 38.75
C SER A 123 57.98 -39.24 37.49
N VAL A 124 58.36 -39.68 36.29
CA VAL A 124 57.78 -39.21 35.02
C VAL A 124 56.31 -39.63 34.90
N LEU A 125 55.97 -40.86 35.30
CA LEU A 125 54.58 -41.33 35.33
C LEU A 125 53.76 -40.57 36.37
N ALA A 126 54.33 -40.25 37.55
CA ALA A 126 53.69 -39.42 38.55
C ALA A 126 53.48 -37.99 38.05
N ILE A 127 54.44 -37.42 37.31
CA ILE A 127 54.32 -36.11 36.66
C ILE A 127 53.22 -36.14 35.59
N LEU A 128 53.19 -37.14 34.71
CA LEU A 128 52.14 -37.31 33.70
C LEU A 128 50.76 -37.53 34.33
N TRP A 129 50.69 -38.30 35.41
CA TRP A 129 49.46 -38.51 36.16
C TRP A 129 49.00 -37.22 36.84
N MET A 130 49.91 -36.46 37.45
CA MET A 130 49.60 -35.14 38.00
C MET A 130 49.19 -34.16 36.89
N LEU A 131 49.80 -34.22 35.70
CA LEU A 131 49.45 -33.40 34.55
C LEU A 131 48.04 -33.74 34.05
N ARG A 132 47.71 -35.03 33.92
CA ARG A 132 46.36 -35.52 33.57
C ARG A 132 45.34 -35.10 34.63
N ARG A 133 45.65 -35.31 35.91
CA ARG A 133 44.79 -34.90 37.04
C ARG A 133 44.60 -33.39 37.06
N ARG A 134 45.64 -32.61 36.75
CA ARG A 134 45.57 -31.15 36.60
C ARG A 134 44.70 -30.78 35.40
N PHE A 135 44.88 -31.43 34.25
CA PHE A 135 44.09 -31.19 33.04
C PHE A 135 42.58 -31.46 33.27
N GLN A 136 42.27 -32.54 33.99
CA GLN A 136 40.92 -32.91 34.41
C GLN A 136 40.35 -31.96 35.49
N LYS A 137 41.12 -31.67 36.55
CA LYS A 137 40.71 -30.77 37.66
C LYS A 137 40.38 -29.38 37.15
N TYR A 138 41.17 -28.86 36.22
CA TYR A 138 40.94 -27.56 35.60
C TYR A 138 40.03 -27.60 34.37
N ARG A 139 39.44 -28.76 34.05
CA ARG A 139 38.47 -28.95 32.95
C ARG A 139 38.89 -28.28 31.64
N TYR A 140 40.17 -28.38 31.27
CA TYR A 140 40.70 -27.70 30.08
C TYR A 140 40.00 -28.16 28.81
N GLY A 141 39.69 -29.46 28.68
CA GLY A 141 38.92 -29.99 27.56
C GLY A 141 37.51 -29.38 27.45
N GLU A 142 36.78 -29.25 28.56
CA GLU A 142 35.46 -28.60 28.57
C GLU A 142 35.57 -27.11 28.18
N ARG A 143 36.62 -26.42 28.64
CA ARG A 143 36.86 -25.01 28.29
C ARG A 143 37.18 -24.84 26.80
N VAL A 144 38.02 -25.69 26.22
CA VAL A 144 38.35 -25.66 24.79
C VAL A 144 37.13 -26.03 23.94
N MET A 145 36.36 -27.06 24.32
CA MET A 145 35.14 -27.43 23.63
C MET A 145 34.07 -26.34 23.71
N LYS A 146 33.91 -25.69 24.87
CA LYS A 146 33.01 -24.54 25.04
C LYS A 146 33.47 -23.35 24.20
N TRP A 147 34.77 -23.05 24.18
CA TRP A 147 35.33 -22.00 23.33
C TRP A 147 35.09 -22.29 21.84
N TYR A 148 35.32 -23.53 21.39
CA TYR A 148 35.07 -23.93 20.00
C TYR A 148 33.59 -23.86 19.62
N ARG A 149 32.68 -24.34 20.49
CA ARG A 149 31.22 -24.21 20.28
C ARG A 149 30.80 -22.74 20.18
N ASN A 150 31.28 -21.89 21.09
CA ASN A 150 30.99 -20.45 21.06
C ASN A 150 31.54 -19.80 19.78
N LYS A 151 32.76 -20.17 19.34
CA LYS A 151 33.36 -19.66 18.11
C LYS A 151 32.58 -20.12 16.87
N LYS A 152 32.16 -21.39 16.81
CA LYS A 152 31.30 -21.94 15.75
C LYS A 152 29.96 -21.23 15.70
N GLN A 153 29.31 -21.02 16.85
CA GLN A 153 28.02 -20.35 16.92
C GLN A 153 28.13 -18.88 16.51
N ARG A 154 29.20 -18.17 16.89
CA ARG A 154 29.49 -16.82 16.38
C ARG A 154 29.65 -16.81 14.86
N ALA A 155 30.44 -17.71 14.31
CA ALA A 155 30.64 -17.82 12.86
C ALA A 155 29.33 -18.14 12.11
N LEU A 156 28.49 -19.03 12.66
CA LEU A 156 27.17 -19.32 12.09
C LEU A 156 26.24 -18.10 12.15
N ASN A 157 26.20 -17.40 13.28
CA ASN A 157 25.39 -16.19 13.42
C ASN A 157 25.88 -15.07 12.47
N GLU A 158 27.18 -14.95 12.25
CA GLU A 158 27.76 -14.00 11.28
C GLU A 158 27.42 -14.40 9.84
N TYR A 159 27.54 -15.68 9.50
CA TYR A 159 27.14 -16.20 8.20
C TYR A 159 25.64 -15.98 7.95
N GLU A 160 24.79 -16.30 8.92
CA GLU A 160 23.33 -16.09 8.84
C GLU A 160 23.01 -14.60 8.65
N LYS A 161 23.71 -13.69 9.33
CA LYS A 161 23.58 -12.24 9.09
C LYS A 161 23.95 -11.85 7.66
N ILE A 162 25.04 -12.40 7.12
CA ILE A 162 25.48 -12.12 5.74
C ILE A 162 24.48 -12.67 4.74
N VAL A 163 24.01 -13.91 4.92
CA VAL A 163 23.00 -14.54 4.06
C VAL A 163 21.68 -13.78 4.14
N ASN A 164 21.23 -13.39 5.32
CA ASN A 164 20.03 -12.58 5.48
C ASN A 164 20.17 -11.22 4.82
N LYS A 165 21.33 -10.56 4.93
CA LYS A 165 21.59 -9.29 4.23
C LYS A 165 21.62 -9.47 2.71
N ALA A 166 22.24 -10.54 2.22
CA ALA A 166 22.25 -10.87 0.80
C ALA A 166 20.83 -11.18 0.28
N ALA A 167 20.07 -11.97 1.03
CA ALA A 167 18.66 -12.27 0.75
C ALA A 167 17.81 -10.99 0.74
N GLU A 168 17.98 -10.09 1.72
CA GLU A 168 17.31 -8.79 1.76
C GLU A 168 17.69 -7.90 0.56
N THR A 169 18.97 -7.84 0.17
CA THR A 169 19.41 -7.07 -1.01
C THR A 169 18.90 -7.66 -2.32
N SER A 170 18.90 -8.99 -2.46
CA SER A 170 18.38 -9.67 -3.65
C SER A 170 16.86 -9.53 -3.76
N LEU A 171 16.16 -9.59 -2.62
CA LEU A 171 14.73 -9.33 -2.53
C LEU A 171 14.43 -7.86 -2.88
N LEU A 172 15.21 -6.91 -2.36
CA LEU A 172 15.09 -5.48 -2.72
C LEU A 172 15.32 -5.27 -4.21
N LEU A 173 16.36 -5.87 -4.79
CA LEU A 173 16.65 -5.76 -6.22
C LEU A 173 15.54 -6.39 -7.06
N ALA A 174 15.05 -7.57 -6.69
CA ALA A 174 13.93 -8.22 -7.35
C ALA A 174 12.63 -7.40 -7.26
N MET A 175 12.42 -6.72 -6.13
CA MET A 175 11.30 -5.80 -5.93
C MET A 175 11.45 -4.52 -6.77
N LEU A 176 12.67 -3.96 -6.91
CA LEU A 176 12.94 -2.76 -7.70
C LEU A 176 12.95 -3.01 -9.22
N LEU A 177 13.32 -4.22 -9.64
CA LEU A 177 13.47 -4.59 -11.05
C LEU A 177 12.27 -4.19 -11.92
N PRO A 178 11.00 -4.50 -11.58
CA PRO A 178 9.86 -4.11 -12.41
C PRO A 178 9.67 -2.58 -12.49
N HIS A 179 10.08 -1.82 -11.47
CA HIS A 179 10.03 -0.34 -11.53
C HIS A 179 11.15 0.21 -12.43
N ILE A 180 12.36 -0.36 -12.35
CA ILE A 180 13.48 0.02 -13.23
C ILE A 180 13.14 -0.29 -14.68
N LEU A 181 12.60 -1.49 -14.97
CA LEU A 181 12.16 -1.88 -16.30
C LEU A 181 11.06 -0.95 -16.82
N TYR A 182 10.10 -0.55 -15.97
CA TYR A 182 9.09 0.42 -16.34
C TYR A 182 9.71 1.78 -16.73
N VAL A 183 10.65 2.31 -15.93
CA VAL A 183 11.32 3.58 -16.25
C VAL A 183 12.10 3.47 -17.56
N VAL A 184 12.84 2.39 -17.77
CA VAL A 184 13.57 2.13 -19.02
C VAL A 184 12.62 2.06 -20.21
N PHE A 185 11.48 1.35 -20.07
CA PHE A 185 10.46 1.25 -21.11
C PHE A 185 9.86 2.62 -21.46
N ILE A 186 9.54 3.44 -20.47
CA ILE A 186 9.00 4.78 -20.71
C ILE A 186 10.02 5.69 -21.37
N VAL A 187 11.28 5.65 -20.94
CA VAL A 187 12.36 6.42 -21.57
C VAL A 187 12.54 5.98 -23.02
N ALA A 188 12.48 4.68 -23.31
CA ALA A 188 12.52 4.15 -24.66
C ALA A 188 11.30 4.61 -25.48
N MET A 189 10.08 4.52 -24.94
CA MET A 189 8.84 4.98 -25.59
C MET A 189 8.89 6.48 -25.91
N LYS A 190 9.38 7.31 -24.98
CA LYS A 190 9.53 8.75 -25.23
C LYS A 190 10.56 9.06 -26.32
N ARG A 191 11.63 8.25 -26.41
CA ARG A 191 12.63 8.38 -27.48
C ARG A 191 12.11 7.91 -28.83
N LEU A 192 11.35 6.83 -28.87
CA LEU A 192 10.82 6.24 -30.11
C LEU A 192 9.60 7.01 -30.65
N LEU A 193 8.68 7.42 -29.77
CA LEU A 193 7.38 8.01 -30.15
C LEU A 193 7.09 9.29 -29.34
N PRO A 194 7.95 10.32 -29.40
CA PRO A 194 7.79 11.53 -28.59
C PRO A 194 6.47 12.24 -28.85
N SER A 195 6.02 12.29 -30.10
CA SER A 195 4.78 12.94 -30.54
C SER A 195 3.53 12.28 -29.96
N VAL A 196 3.49 10.94 -29.91
CA VAL A 196 2.37 10.17 -29.36
C VAL A 196 2.26 10.39 -27.86
N VAL A 197 3.38 10.31 -27.13
CA VAL A 197 3.40 10.54 -25.68
C VAL A 197 2.95 11.97 -25.35
N THR A 198 3.45 12.97 -26.07
CA THR A 198 3.01 14.36 -25.89
C THR A 198 1.53 14.55 -26.25
N TYR A 199 1.05 13.91 -27.33
CA TYR A 199 -0.35 13.98 -27.74
C TYR A 199 -1.28 13.37 -26.68
N LEU A 200 -0.97 12.16 -26.21
CA LEU A 200 -1.74 11.51 -25.14
C LEU A 200 -1.74 12.35 -23.87
N ALA A 201 -0.59 12.93 -23.49
CA ALA A 201 -0.48 13.72 -22.28
C ALA A 201 -1.24 15.07 -22.36
N THR A 202 -1.17 15.77 -23.49
CA THR A 202 -1.64 17.17 -23.59
C THR A 202 -2.96 17.36 -24.32
N ARG A 203 -3.30 16.48 -25.27
CA ARG A 203 -4.49 16.64 -26.13
C ARG A 203 -5.64 15.72 -25.74
N THR A 204 -5.37 14.65 -24.99
CA THR A 204 -6.42 13.70 -24.62
C THR A 204 -6.80 13.83 -23.14
N TYR A 205 -8.03 13.45 -22.81
CA TYR A 205 -8.49 13.38 -21.41
C TYR A 205 -7.93 12.17 -20.67
N LEU A 206 -6.98 11.42 -21.25
CA LEU A 206 -6.47 10.17 -20.68
C LEU A 206 -5.84 10.38 -19.31
N ILE A 207 -5.04 11.44 -19.11
CA ILE A 207 -4.47 11.74 -17.78
C ILE A 207 -5.58 11.91 -16.76
N SER A 208 -6.54 12.80 -17.03
CA SER A 208 -7.65 13.07 -16.11
C SER A 208 -8.50 11.82 -15.85
N PHE A 209 -8.75 11.03 -16.90
CA PHE A 209 -9.47 9.77 -16.80
C PHE A 209 -8.77 8.77 -15.89
N ILE A 210 -7.47 8.57 -16.10
CA ILE A 210 -6.65 7.64 -15.33
C ILE A 210 -6.46 8.15 -13.89
N SER A 211 -6.15 9.42 -13.68
CA SER A 211 -5.76 9.95 -12.37
C SER A 211 -6.95 10.28 -11.46
N ILE A 212 -8.10 10.66 -12.02
CA ILE A 212 -9.26 11.14 -11.25
C ILE A 212 -10.45 10.22 -11.47
N TRP A 213 -10.94 10.10 -12.71
CA TRP A 213 -12.24 9.45 -12.97
C TRP A 213 -12.26 7.95 -12.66
N ARG A 214 -11.21 7.20 -13.00
CA ARG A 214 -11.14 5.76 -12.70
C ARG A 214 -11.10 5.49 -11.18
N PRO A 215 -10.21 6.11 -10.40
CA PRO A 215 -10.21 5.98 -8.93
C PRO A 215 -11.52 6.47 -8.29
N LEU A 216 -12.11 7.54 -8.82
CA LEU A 216 -13.40 8.06 -8.35
C LEU A 216 -14.51 7.03 -8.53
N TYR A 217 -14.63 6.45 -9.73
CA TYR A 217 -15.61 5.41 -10.02
C TYR A 217 -15.43 4.20 -9.09
N GLN A 218 -14.19 3.73 -8.92
CA GLN A 218 -13.89 2.63 -7.99
C GLN A 218 -14.27 2.99 -6.55
N THR A 219 -14.02 4.24 -6.15
CA THR A 219 -14.39 4.73 -4.81
C THR A 219 -15.90 4.73 -4.61
N LEU A 220 -16.66 5.23 -5.58
CA LEU A 220 -18.13 5.21 -5.55
C LEU A 220 -18.67 3.78 -5.41
N CYS A 221 -18.18 2.84 -6.23
CA CYS A 221 -18.61 1.44 -6.15
C CYS A 221 -18.30 0.82 -4.78
N VAL A 222 -17.11 1.07 -4.23
CA VAL A 222 -16.68 0.51 -2.95
C VAL A 222 -17.44 1.12 -1.78
N VAL A 223 -17.67 2.44 -1.79
CA VAL A 223 -18.48 3.10 -0.75
C VAL A 223 -19.92 2.59 -0.76
N GLY A 224 -20.54 2.46 -1.95
CA GLY A 224 -21.88 1.90 -2.08
C GLY A 224 -21.97 0.47 -1.53
N GLN A 225 -20.99 -0.39 -1.86
CA GLN A 225 -20.91 -1.76 -1.34
C GLN A 225 -20.69 -1.82 0.18
N ILE A 226 -19.83 -0.94 0.72
CA ILE A 226 -19.58 -0.88 2.17
C ILE A 226 -20.84 -0.43 2.91
N ASN A 227 -21.50 0.63 2.43
CA ASN A 227 -22.71 1.14 3.07
C ASN A 227 -23.82 0.09 3.06
N HIS A 228 -24.04 -0.59 1.93
CA HIS A 228 -25.01 -1.68 1.83
C HIS A 228 -24.71 -2.82 2.81
N ASN A 229 -23.46 -3.29 2.86
CA ASN A 229 -23.07 -4.36 3.77
C ASN A 229 -23.19 -3.97 5.25
N ILE A 230 -22.94 -2.71 5.59
CA ILE A 230 -23.11 -2.20 6.96
C ILE A 230 -24.59 -2.16 7.35
N VAL A 231 -25.46 -1.66 6.47
CA VAL A 231 -26.92 -1.61 6.74
C VAL A 231 -27.47 -3.02 6.98
N ASN A 232 -27.16 -3.97 6.09
CA ASN A 232 -27.61 -5.36 6.24
C ASN A 232 -27.13 -6.00 7.57
N LEU A 233 -25.91 -5.67 8.01
CA LEU A 233 -25.37 -6.18 9.27
C LEU A 233 -26.03 -5.59 10.52
N VAL A 234 -26.48 -4.33 10.45
CA VAL A 234 -27.19 -3.67 11.54
C VAL A 234 -28.60 -4.23 11.66
N ASP A 235 -29.31 -4.38 10.54
CA ASP A 235 -30.66 -4.94 10.50
C ASP A 235 -30.69 -6.39 11.04
N ASP A 236 -29.69 -7.22 10.67
CA ASP A 236 -29.52 -8.58 11.20
C ASP A 236 -29.24 -8.61 12.72
N SER A 237 -28.68 -7.54 13.28
CA SER A 237 -28.32 -7.44 14.70
C SER A 237 -29.50 -7.01 15.58
N ASP A 238 -30.37 -6.15 15.08
CA ASP A 238 -31.54 -5.64 15.81
C ASP A 238 -32.66 -6.69 15.90
N GLU A 239 -32.76 -7.62 14.95
CA GLU A 239 -33.70 -8.76 15.04
C GLU A 239 -33.31 -9.82 16.08
N ALA A 240 -32.07 -9.80 16.59
CA ALA A 240 -31.59 -10.74 17.59
C ALA A 240 -32.07 -10.34 18.99
N ASP A 241 -33.35 -10.58 19.27
CA ASP A 241 -34.00 -10.28 20.54
C ASP A 241 -33.17 -10.82 21.74
N PRO A 242 -32.55 -9.94 22.56
CA PRO A 242 -31.52 -10.31 23.54
C PRO A 242 -32.05 -11.22 24.66
N LYS A 243 -33.37 -11.39 24.75
CA LYS A 243 -34.03 -12.25 25.74
C LYS A 243 -34.18 -13.71 25.30
N LYS A 244 -33.97 -14.04 24.02
CA LYS A 244 -34.06 -15.44 23.53
C LYS A 244 -32.70 -16.14 23.66
N LYS A 245 -32.41 -16.61 24.89
CA LYS A 245 -31.19 -17.36 25.25
C LYS A 245 -30.84 -18.48 24.26
N SER A 246 -29.74 -18.28 23.52
CA SER A 246 -28.67 -19.23 23.14
C SER A 246 -29.02 -20.66 22.68
N LYS A 247 -30.24 -20.98 22.26
CA LYS A 247 -30.52 -22.26 21.59
C LYS A 247 -29.82 -22.25 20.22
N SER A 248 -28.69 -22.96 20.17
CA SER A 248 -27.81 -23.25 19.03
C SER A 248 -28.07 -22.39 17.79
N LEU A 249 -27.24 -21.37 17.57
CA LEU A 249 -27.13 -20.70 16.27
C LEU A 249 -27.02 -21.78 15.19
N VAL A 250 -28.03 -21.86 14.34
CA VAL A 250 -28.10 -22.84 13.26
C VAL A 250 -26.80 -22.73 12.45
N PRO A 251 -26.09 -23.84 12.16
CA PRO A 251 -24.81 -23.81 11.44
C PRO A 251 -24.84 -22.99 10.13
N SER A 252 -26.01 -22.85 9.51
CA SER A 252 -26.23 -21.99 8.34
C SER A 252 -25.97 -20.51 8.62
N ARG A 253 -26.42 -19.96 9.75
CA ARG A 253 -26.20 -18.55 10.13
C ARG A 253 -24.73 -18.26 10.42
N ILE A 254 -24.02 -19.21 11.04
CA ILE A 254 -22.57 -19.08 11.29
C ILE A 254 -21.80 -19.02 9.97
N LYS A 255 -22.14 -19.89 9.01
CA LYS A 255 -21.52 -19.89 7.68
C LYS A 255 -21.83 -18.60 6.91
N GLN A 256 -23.04 -18.07 7.03
CA GLN A 256 -23.43 -16.79 6.42
C GLN A 256 -22.68 -15.61 7.05
N GLN A 257 -22.59 -15.52 8.38
CA GLN A 257 -21.81 -14.48 9.07
C GLN A 257 -20.32 -14.55 8.73
N GLN A 258 -19.75 -15.75 8.60
CA GLN A 258 -18.36 -15.91 8.13
C GLN A 258 -18.19 -15.40 6.70
N LYS A 259 -19.11 -15.72 5.79
CA LYS A 259 -19.11 -15.22 4.41
C LYS A 259 -19.21 -13.70 4.36
N HIS A 260 -20.12 -13.09 5.11
CA HIS A 260 -20.22 -11.62 5.19
C HIS A 260 -18.96 -10.99 5.77
N LYS A 261 -18.37 -11.61 6.81
CA LYS A 261 -17.10 -11.13 7.39
C LYS A 261 -15.95 -11.21 6.39
N GLU A 262 -15.91 -12.24 5.55
CA GLU A 262 -14.92 -12.38 4.48
C GLU A 262 -15.12 -11.34 3.38
N GLN A 263 -16.35 -11.12 2.91
CA GLN A 263 -16.68 -10.07 1.95
C GLN A 263 -16.32 -8.68 2.49
N LEU A 264 -16.67 -8.41 3.74
CA LEU A 264 -16.36 -7.13 4.38
C LEU A 264 -14.84 -6.95 4.52
N ARG A 265 -14.07 -8.01 4.79
CA ARG A 265 -12.59 -7.96 4.77
C ARG A 265 -12.02 -7.70 3.37
N GLU A 266 -12.64 -8.24 2.32
CA GLU A 266 -12.24 -7.96 0.95
C GLU A 266 -12.49 -6.50 0.59
N HIS A 267 -13.69 -5.98 0.85
CA HIS A 267 -13.99 -4.56 0.66
C HIS A 267 -13.08 -3.65 1.51
N LYS A 268 -12.60 -4.14 2.66
CA LYS A 268 -11.66 -3.42 3.55
C LYS A 268 -10.36 -3.16 2.85
N ASP A 269 -9.80 -4.22 2.28
CA ASP A 269 -8.51 -4.18 1.62
C ASP A 269 -8.59 -3.24 0.41
N VAL A 270 -9.68 -3.30 -0.37
CA VAL A 270 -9.91 -2.39 -1.51
C VAL A 270 -10.09 -0.93 -1.05
N ALA A 271 -10.87 -0.70 0.01
CA ALA A 271 -11.07 0.65 0.55
C ALA A 271 -9.78 1.26 1.08
N VAL A 272 -8.94 0.46 1.77
CA VAL A 272 -7.62 0.87 2.23
C VAL A 272 -6.71 1.21 1.06
N ASP A 273 -6.70 0.38 0.01
CA ASP A 273 -5.90 0.64 -1.20
C ASP A 273 -6.34 1.94 -1.90
N LEU A 274 -7.64 2.20 -2.01
CA LEU A 274 -8.18 3.44 -2.56
C LEU A 274 -7.86 4.66 -1.68
N LEU A 275 -7.95 4.53 -0.36
CA LEU A 275 -7.54 5.61 0.54
C LEU A 275 -6.05 5.92 0.40
N LYS A 276 -5.18 4.90 0.30
CA LYS A 276 -3.75 5.09 0.04
C LYS A 276 -3.53 5.85 -1.27
N TYR A 277 -4.29 5.51 -2.32
CA TYR A 277 -4.25 6.21 -3.59
C TYR A 277 -4.57 7.69 -3.43
N TRP A 278 -5.70 8.02 -2.80
CA TRP A 278 -6.11 9.41 -2.59
C TRP A 278 -5.13 10.19 -1.71
N VAL A 279 -4.55 9.55 -0.69
CA VAL A 279 -3.50 10.14 0.15
C VAL A 279 -2.28 10.50 -0.69
N VAL A 280 -1.75 9.55 -1.47
CA VAL A 280 -0.57 9.80 -2.32
C VAL A 280 -0.89 10.88 -3.36
N TYR A 281 -2.05 10.81 -3.99
CA TYR A 281 -2.53 11.80 -4.94
C TYR A 281 -2.58 13.21 -4.33
N ALA A 282 -3.20 13.34 -3.15
CA ALA A 282 -3.33 14.62 -2.45
C ALA A 282 -1.98 15.20 -2.04
N ILE A 283 -1.04 14.37 -1.59
CA ILE A 283 0.31 14.82 -1.22
C ILE A 283 1.06 15.34 -2.45
N LEU A 284 0.97 14.64 -3.58
CA LEU A 284 1.60 15.05 -4.83
C LEU A 284 1.00 16.35 -5.35
N LEU A 285 -0.33 16.49 -5.28
CA LEU A 285 -1.00 17.75 -5.60
C LEU A 285 -0.60 18.88 -4.66
N ALA A 286 -0.44 18.60 -3.36
CA ALA A 286 0.01 19.60 -2.40
C ALA A 286 1.45 20.03 -2.67
N ILE A 287 2.36 19.10 -2.98
CA ILE A 287 3.74 19.41 -3.40
C ILE A 287 3.73 20.24 -4.69
N ALA A 288 2.93 19.83 -5.69
CA ALA A 288 2.82 20.57 -6.94
C ALA A 288 2.25 21.98 -6.72
N GLY A 289 1.16 22.12 -5.96
CA GLY A 289 0.53 23.39 -5.64
C GLY A 289 1.45 24.33 -4.84
N THR A 290 2.08 23.82 -3.78
CA THR A 290 3.05 24.60 -2.99
C THR A 290 4.26 25.01 -3.82
N SER A 291 4.77 24.11 -4.67
CA SER A 291 5.88 24.44 -5.58
C SER A 291 5.50 25.56 -6.55
N ARG A 292 4.26 25.60 -7.06
CA ARG A 292 3.80 26.69 -7.94
C ARG A 292 3.71 28.03 -7.23
N LEU A 293 3.43 28.03 -5.93
CA LEU A 293 3.40 29.25 -5.13
C LEU A 293 4.82 29.81 -4.89
N LEU A 294 5.83 28.95 -4.75
CA LEU A 294 7.20 29.40 -4.48
C LEU A 294 7.78 30.26 -5.64
N PRO A 295 8.21 31.52 -5.36
CA PRO A 295 8.72 32.43 -6.40
C PRO A 295 9.90 31.87 -7.19
N ILE A 296 10.78 31.12 -6.52
CA ILE A 296 11.96 30.49 -7.12
C ILE A 296 11.56 29.39 -8.12
N VAL A 297 10.56 28.59 -7.78
CA VAL A 297 10.09 27.53 -8.68
C VAL A 297 9.33 28.15 -9.85
N ARG A 298 8.53 29.19 -9.59
CA ARG A 298 7.84 29.95 -10.65
C ARG A 298 8.82 30.59 -11.64
N SER A 299 10.00 31.04 -11.19
CA SER A 299 11.02 31.58 -12.10
C SER A 299 11.74 30.48 -12.91
N LEU A 300 11.85 29.26 -12.37
CA LEU A 300 12.41 28.09 -13.06
C LEU A 300 11.42 27.43 -14.02
N LEU A 301 10.12 27.57 -13.77
CA LEU A 301 9.02 27.05 -14.58
C LEU A 301 8.21 28.21 -15.16
N PRO A 302 8.74 28.95 -16.16
CA PRO A 302 7.92 29.89 -16.89
C PRO A 302 6.84 29.08 -17.63
N LEU A 303 5.65 29.00 -17.05
CA LEU A 303 4.46 28.54 -17.74
C LEU A 303 4.22 29.56 -18.85
N ASP A 304 4.66 29.23 -20.06
CA ASP A 304 4.38 29.95 -21.29
C ASP A 304 2.86 29.86 -21.58
N GLU A 305 2.05 30.57 -20.80
CA GLU A 305 0.60 30.65 -20.98
C GLU A 305 0.19 31.55 -22.14
N THR A 306 1.12 32.21 -22.83
CA THR A 306 0.76 33.17 -23.89
C THR A 306 1.52 32.94 -25.19
N LYS A 307 1.10 31.91 -25.94
CA LYS A 307 1.24 31.92 -27.41
C LYS A 307 0.49 33.10 -28.07
N THR A 308 -0.25 33.89 -27.32
CA THR A 308 -0.94 35.12 -27.75
C THR A 308 -0.15 36.41 -27.48
N ALA A 309 0.95 36.40 -26.74
CA ALA A 309 1.77 37.59 -26.51
C ALA A 309 2.82 37.81 -27.61
N LYS A 310 2.37 37.92 -28.87
CA LYS A 310 3.23 38.39 -29.99
C LYS A 310 3.57 39.88 -29.92
N SER A 311 3.08 40.63 -28.92
CA SER A 311 3.07 42.10 -28.92
C SER A 311 4.19 42.80 -28.11
N TRP A 312 4.91 42.12 -27.21
CA TRP A 312 5.85 42.81 -26.28
C TRP A 312 7.35 42.61 -26.57
N ARG A 313 7.74 42.50 -27.85
CA ARG A 313 9.17 42.45 -28.27
C ARG A 313 9.75 43.83 -28.64
N PHE A 314 9.37 44.91 -27.95
CA PHE A 314 9.91 46.25 -28.26
C PHE A 314 11.01 46.77 -27.33
N PHE A 315 11.35 46.06 -26.24
CA PHE A 315 12.54 46.43 -25.46
C PHE A 315 13.67 45.42 -25.65
N GLY A 316 14.62 45.82 -26.51
CA GLY A 316 15.86 45.11 -26.81
C GLY A 316 16.76 45.02 -25.57
N SER A 317 16.65 43.91 -24.86
CA SER A 317 17.64 43.48 -23.86
C SER A 317 18.69 42.61 -24.54
N LYS A 318 19.94 43.09 -24.55
CA LYS A 318 21.11 42.41 -25.11
C LYS A 318 21.34 41.08 -24.38
N THR A 319 21.21 39.99 -25.13
CA THR A 319 21.79 38.64 -24.95
C THR A 319 22.78 38.44 -23.80
N VAL A 320 22.27 38.34 -22.57
CA VAL A 320 23.01 37.72 -21.46
C VAL A 320 23.03 36.22 -21.75
N LYS A 321 24.24 35.65 -21.91
CA LYS A 321 24.46 34.21 -22.13
C LYS A 321 23.66 33.42 -21.09
N SER A 322 22.53 32.85 -21.52
CA SER A 322 21.63 32.11 -20.65
C SER A 322 22.39 30.90 -20.09
N GLY A 323 22.74 30.97 -18.81
CA GLY A 323 23.51 29.94 -18.12
C GLY A 323 22.80 28.58 -18.14
N LEU A 324 23.51 27.56 -17.66
CA LEU A 324 23.09 26.15 -17.64
C LEU A 324 21.65 25.93 -17.11
N LEU A 325 21.16 26.80 -16.22
CA LEU A 325 19.78 26.81 -15.72
C LEU A 325 18.71 27.05 -16.81
N ALA A 326 19.01 27.80 -17.87
CA ALA A 326 18.06 27.98 -18.97
C ALA A 326 17.84 26.70 -19.79
N ARG A 327 18.80 25.76 -19.75
CA ARG A 327 18.66 24.43 -20.37
C ARG A 327 17.80 23.47 -19.54
N LEU A 328 17.55 23.79 -18.27
CA LEU A 328 16.70 23.00 -17.36
C LEU A 328 15.24 23.47 -17.32
N ARG A 329 14.82 24.35 -18.23
CA ARG A 329 13.42 24.78 -18.30
C ARG A 329 12.52 23.60 -18.67
N LEU A 330 11.81 23.10 -17.67
CA LEU A 330 10.79 22.06 -17.86
C LEU A 330 9.57 22.73 -18.51
N THR A 331 9.22 22.26 -19.70
CA THR A 331 8.01 22.74 -20.38
C THR A 331 6.77 22.19 -19.68
N ALA A 332 5.65 22.94 -19.72
CA ALA A 332 4.38 22.46 -19.16
C ALA A 332 3.96 21.10 -19.74
N ASN A 333 4.21 20.89 -21.03
CA ASN A 333 4.00 19.61 -21.70
C ASN A 333 4.80 18.47 -21.06
N TYR A 334 6.06 18.72 -20.71
CA TYR A 334 6.91 17.71 -20.06
C TYR A 334 6.40 17.34 -18.67
N VAL A 335 5.83 18.30 -17.92
CA VAL A 335 5.18 18.02 -16.63
C VAL A 335 3.97 17.11 -16.81
N GLU A 336 3.10 17.39 -17.79
CA GLU A 336 1.95 16.52 -18.08
C GLU A 336 2.37 15.13 -18.57
N GLU A 337 3.45 15.02 -19.36
CA GLU A 337 4.01 13.72 -19.73
C GLU A 337 4.50 12.92 -18.53
N ILE A 338 5.24 13.56 -17.60
CA ILE A 338 5.65 12.92 -16.35
C ILE A 338 4.43 12.50 -15.53
N ARG A 339 3.38 13.33 -15.46
CA ARG A 339 2.14 12.98 -14.75
C ARG A 339 1.47 11.75 -15.37
N LEU A 340 1.34 11.70 -16.70
CA LEU A 340 0.78 10.54 -17.39
C LEU A 340 1.56 9.27 -17.06
N VAL A 341 2.89 9.31 -17.25
CA VAL A 341 3.79 8.21 -16.94
C VAL A 341 3.66 7.77 -15.49
N PHE A 342 3.59 8.73 -14.58
CA PHE A 342 3.51 8.46 -13.16
C PHE A 342 2.18 7.80 -12.76
N PHE A 343 1.05 8.26 -13.31
CA PHE A 343 -0.26 7.65 -13.01
C PHE A 343 -0.43 6.29 -13.69
N VAL A 344 0.11 6.12 -14.89
CA VAL A 344 0.18 4.82 -15.56
C VAL A 344 1.00 3.84 -14.71
N TRP A 345 2.13 4.28 -14.14
CA TRP A 345 2.94 3.48 -13.23
C TRP A 345 2.18 3.10 -11.96
N LEU A 346 1.49 4.05 -11.35
CA LEU A 346 0.69 3.81 -10.15
C LEU A 346 -0.44 2.79 -10.38
N LEU A 347 -1.04 2.77 -11.58
CA LEU A 347 -2.29 2.06 -11.84
C LEU A 347 -2.16 0.78 -12.67
N LEU A 348 -1.17 0.69 -13.56
CA LEU A 348 -0.97 -0.46 -14.44
C LEU A 348 0.10 -1.42 -13.95
N MET A 349 0.95 -1.02 -12.99
CA MET A 349 1.92 -1.98 -12.46
C MET A 349 1.15 -3.10 -11.78
N PRO A 350 1.29 -4.36 -12.23
CA PRO A 350 0.44 -5.45 -11.77
C PRO A 350 0.50 -5.56 -10.26
N GLN A 351 -0.67 -5.63 -9.63
CA GLN A 351 -0.79 -6.19 -8.29
C GLN A 351 -0.23 -7.60 -8.40
N SER A 352 1.02 -7.79 -7.97
CA SER A 352 1.83 -8.94 -8.35
C SER A 352 1.05 -10.25 -8.22
N PHE A 353 1.20 -11.09 -9.24
CA PHE A 353 0.66 -12.43 -9.50
C PHE A 353 0.87 -13.49 -8.39
N LEU A 354 1.19 -13.07 -7.15
CA LEU A 354 1.46 -13.92 -5.99
C LEU A 354 0.28 -13.98 -5.01
N ARG A 355 -0.97 -13.86 -5.47
CA ARG A 355 -2.13 -14.38 -4.72
C ARG A 355 -2.16 -15.91 -4.89
N THR A 356 -1.11 -16.59 -4.43
CA THR A 356 -1.05 -18.06 -4.41
C THR A 356 -2.05 -18.55 -3.37
N ASN A 357 -3.17 -19.08 -3.85
CA ASN A 357 -4.35 -19.59 -3.12
C ASN A 357 -4.10 -20.73 -2.10
N GLU A 358 -2.90 -20.88 -1.54
CA GLU A 358 -2.65 -21.89 -0.52
C GLU A 358 -3.05 -21.34 0.86
N ALA A 359 -4.23 -21.77 1.29
CA ALA A 359 -4.99 -21.27 2.43
C ALA A 359 -4.47 -21.70 3.83
N GLY A 360 -3.23 -22.19 3.97
CA GLY A 360 -2.76 -22.79 5.22
C GLY A 360 -2.10 -21.84 6.21
N ASP A 361 -0.95 -21.25 5.85
CA ASP A 361 -0.04 -20.60 6.83
C ASP A 361 0.36 -19.15 6.49
N LYS A 362 -0.36 -18.51 5.55
CA LYS A 362 0.10 -17.28 4.86
C LYS A 362 -0.23 -15.94 5.52
N ALA A 363 -0.80 -15.89 6.72
CA ALA A 363 -1.16 -14.60 7.34
C ALA A 363 0.06 -13.70 7.64
N LYS A 364 1.22 -14.29 7.95
CA LYS A 364 2.47 -13.53 8.20
C LYS A 364 3.23 -13.20 6.92
N ALA A 365 3.23 -14.09 5.92
CA ALA A 365 3.89 -13.85 4.64
C ALA A 365 3.16 -12.80 3.78
N SER A 366 1.82 -12.79 3.83
CA SER A 366 0.96 -11.83 3.11
C SER A 366 1.24 -10.37 3.48
N LYS A 367 1.46 -10.07 4.77
CA LYS A 367 1.77 -8.70 5.21
C LYS A 367 3.08 -8.15 4.64
N LYS A 368 4.10 -9.00 4.47
CA LYS A 368 5.40 -8.57 3.93
C LYS A 368 5.36 -8.37 2.40
N ALA A 369 4.50 -9.12 1.70
CA ALA A 369 4.32 -9.00 0.24
C ALA A 369 3.50 -7.77 -0.19
N LYS A 370 2.56 -7.29 0.65
CA LYS A 370 1.76 -6.07 0.36
C LYS A 370 2.62 -4.79 0.27
N SER A 371 3.86 -4.78 0.75
CA SER A 371 4.72 -3.58 0.78
C SER A 371 5.25 -3.09 -0.59
N ASN A 372 5.01 -3.82 -1.68
CA ASN A 372 5.83 -3.69 -2.89
C ASN A 372 5.13 -2.96 -4.05
N ARG A 373 3.87 -2.56 -3.89
CA ARG A 373 3.20 -1.78 -4.95
C ARG A 373 3.81 -0.38 -5.00
N PRO A 374 3.94 0.24 -6.18
CA PRO A 374 4.34 1.65 -6.30
C PRO A 374 3.60 2.57 -5.33
N LEU A 375 2.30 2.31 -5.20
CA LEU A 375 1.42 3.04 -4.29
C LEU A 375 1.81 2.87 -2.83
N ASP A 376 2.07 1.64 -2.38
CA ASP A 376 2.47 1.36 -0.99
C ASP A 376 3.85 1.95 -0.68
N ILE A 377 4.80 1.90 -1.62
CA ILE A 377 6.13 2.52 -1.48
C ILE A 377 5.98 4.03 -1.27
N LEU A 378 5.22 4.70 -2.14
CA LEU A 378 4.98 6.13 -2.04
C LEU A 378 4.20 6.50 -0.79
N TYR A 379 3.17 5.72 -0.45
CA TYR A 379 2.39 5.93 0.77
C TYR A 379 3.28 5.81 2.01
N ASN A 380 4.12 4.77 2.11
CA ASN A 380 5.04 4.58 3.22
C ASN A 380 6.12 5.67 3.30
N MET A 381 6.54 6.21 2.15
CA MET A 381 7.52 7.31 2.09
C MET A 381 6.89 8.66 2.48
N LEU A 382 5.67 8.94 2.03
CA LEU A 382 5.03 10.25 2.15
C LEU A 382 4.15 10.40 3.40
N SER A 383 3.54 9.31 3.88
CA SER A 383 2.67 9.34 5.06
C SER A 383 3.35 9.79 6.36
N PRO A 384 4.64 9.50 6.65
CA PRO A 384 5.31 10.03 7.82
C PRO A 384 5.40 11.57 7.80
N SER A 385 5.62 12.16 6.63
CA SER A 385 5.70 13.62 6.47
C SER A 385 4.35 14.28 6.76
N VAL A 386 3.25 13.74 6.21
CA VAL A 386 1.90 14.26 6.47
C VAL A 386 1.50 14.05 7.92
N THR A 387 1.75 12.87 8.49
CA THR A 387 1.44 12.62 9.90
C THR A 387 2.28 13.49 10.83
N SER A 388 3.53 13.81 10.47
CA SER A 388 4.34 14.78 11.19
C SER A 388 3.77 16.20 11.07
N ALA A 389 3.35 16.62 9.87
CA ALA A 389 2.72 17.92 9.66
C ALA A 389 1.43 18.05 10.48
N ILE A 390 0.54 17.05 10.38
CA ILE A 390 -0.69 17.01 11.17
C ILE A 390 -0.36 16.94 12.67
N ARG A 391 0.58 16.10 13.12
CA ARG A 391 0.93 16.03 14.55
C ARG A 391 1.51 17.33 15.08
N SER A 392 2.31 18.03 14.28
CA SER A 392 2.84 19.36 14.64
C SER A 392 1.73 20.40 14.75
N SER A 393 0.70 20.31 13.90
CA SER A 393 -0.52 21.14 14.05
C SER A 393 -1.42 20.71 15.19
N ALA A 394 -1.45 19.40 15.45
CA ALA A 394 -2.21 18.74 16.49
C ALA A 394 -1.50 18.83 17.84
N PHE A 395 -0.53 19.74 18.01
CA PHE A 395 -0.09 20.20 19.32
C PHE A 395 -1.27 20.67 20.21
N LEU A 396 -2.44 20.95 19.60
CA LEU A 396 -3.73 21.15 20.29
C LEU A 396 -4.59 19.89 20.48
N SER A 397 -4.45 18.84 19.65
CA SER A 397 -5.24 17.59 19.73
C SER A 397 -4.53 16.43 20.44
N GLY A 398 -3.27 16.65 20.87
CA GLY A 398 -2.47 15.68 21.62
C GLY A 398 -3.28 15.03 22.72
N LYS A 399 -3.54 13.73 22.54
CA LYS A 399 -4.10 12.76 23.49
C LYS A 399 -4.33 13.34 24.88
N VAL A 400 -5.60 13.56 25.17
CA VAL A 400 -6.24 14.03 26.40
C VAL A 400 -5.89 13.19 27.66
N GLU A 401 -5.03 12.18 27.59
CA GLU A 401 -4.66 11.34 28.74
C GLU A 401 -3.66 11.99 29.70
N GLY A 402 -3.17 13.21 29.44
CA GLY A 402 -2.39 13.94 30.44
C GLY A 402 -2.10 15.39 30.06
N SER A 403 -2.75 16.33 30.75
CA SER A 403 -2.36 17.75 30.95
C SER A 403 -2.32 18.74 29.78
N SER A 404 -2.81 18.42 28.58
CA SER A 404 -2.91 19.43 27.50
C SER A 404 -3.92 20.55 27.81
N TYR A 405 -3.52 21.81 27.64
CA TYR A 405 -4.40 22.99 27.71
C TYR A 405 -5.65 22.86 26.82
N GLY A 406 -5.56 22.14 25.69
CA GLY A 406 -6.68 21.89 24.79
C GLY A 406 -7.79 21.04 25.43
N ALA A 407 -7.43 20.06 26.26
CA ALA A 407 -8.42 19.26 26.98
C ALA A 407 -9.23 20.12 27.96
N LYS A 408 -8.55 21.05 28.65
CA LYS A 408 -9.20 22.00 29.58
C LYS A 408 -10.14 22.95 28.86
N THR A 409 -9.76 23.49 27.70
CA THR A 409 -10.64 24.38 26.93
C THR A 409 -11.85 23.65 26.37
N ILE A 410 -11.68 22.42 25.86
CA ILE A 410 -12.79 21.58 25.39
C ILE A 410 -13.71 21.23 26.56
N GLN A 411 -13.17 20.85 27.72
CA GLN A 411 -13.96 20.53 28.91
C GLN A 411 -14.72 21.77 29.42
N PHE A 412 -14.08 22.95 29.45
CA PHE A 412 -14.73 24.20 29.82
C PHE A 412 -15.88 24.54 28.85
N LEU A 413 -15.64 24.42 27.54
CA LEU A 413 -16.65 24.65 26.53
C LEU A 413 -17.81 23.64 26.64
N GLN A 414 -17.51 22.37 26.90
CA GLN A 414 -18.51 21.34 27.12
C GLN A 414 -19.37 21.64 28.35
N SER A 415 -18.76 22.12 29.45
CA SER A 415 -19.49 22.57 30.64
C SER A 415 -20.38 23.78 30.34
N LEU A 416 -19.87 24.77 29.60
CA LEU A 416 -20.63 25.95 29.20
C LEU A 416 -21.82 25.60 28.31
N LEU A 417 -21.60 24.78 27.28
CA LEU A 417 -22.67 24.32 26.39
C LEU A 417 -23.68 23.46 27.15
N SER A 418 -23.25 22.64 28.10
CA SER A 418 -24.17 21.86 28.95
C SER A 418 -25.00 22.76 29.85
N ALA A 419 -24.44 23.85 30.38
CA ALA A 419 -25.21 24.87 31.09
C ALA A 419 -26.24 25.57 30.18
N LEU A 420 -25.89 25.86 28.92
CA LEU A 420 -26.82 26.43 27.94
C LEU A 420 -27.95 25.46 27.54
N VAL A 421 -27.66 24.15 27.50
CA VAL A 421 -28.71 23.14 27.30
C VAL A 421 -29.60 23.03 28.55
N PHE A 422 -29.01 23.07 29.75
CA PHE A 422 -29.76 23.07 31.01
C PHE A 422 -30.71 24.27 31.13
N THR A 423 -30.27 25.45 30.70
CA THR A 423 -31.11 26.67 30.63
C THR A 423 -32.08 26.67 29.44
N ARG A 424 -32.13 25.59 28.64
CA ARG A 424 -32.95 25.43 27.43
C ARG A 424 -32.70 26.45 26.33
N VAL A 425 -31.59 27.18 26.39
CA VAL A 425 -31.16 28.11 25.32
C VAL A 425 -30.69 27.32 24.10
N LEU A 426 -30.10 26.15 24.31
CA LEU A 426 -29.57 25.27 23.26
C LEU A 426 -30.22 23.89 23.35
N LYS A 427 -30.48 23.23 22.22
CA LYS A 427 -30.84 21.81 22.21
C LYS A 427 -29.60 20.94 22.37
N GLU A 428 -29.74 19.77 22.99
CA GLU A 428 -28.63 18.82 23.19
C GLU A 428 -27.96 18.43 21.86
N GLU A 429 -28.74 18.27 20.78
CA GLU A 429 -28.23 18.01 19.43
C GLU A 429 -27.25 19.09 18.93
N TRP A 430 -27.54 20.36 19.23
CA TRP A 430 -26.68 21.48 18.84
C TRP A 430 -25.41 21.55 19.69
N LYS A 431 -25.47 21.18 20.97
CA LYS A 431 -24.28 21.04 21.80
C LYS A 431 -23.32 20.02 21.18
N ASP A 432 -23.81 18.83 20.88
CA ASP A 432 -22.99 17.76 20.32
C ASP A 432 -22.46 18.13 18.94
N PHE A 433 -23.28 18.80 18.12
CA PHE A 433 -22.85 19.35 16.85
C PHE A 433 -21.71 20.36 17.00
N ILE A 434 -21.82 21.33 17.92
CA ILE A 434 -20.80 22.35 18.16
C ILE A 434 -19.51 21.72 18.68
N ILE A 435 -19.59 20.84 19.69
CA ILE A 435 -18.42 20.15 20.26
C ILE A 435 -17.72 19.34 19.17
N ARG A 436 -18.48 18.53 18.41
CA ARG A 436 -17.91 17.74 17.31
C ARG A 436 -17.29 18.64 16.24
N THR A 437 -17.94 19.74 15.87
CA THR A 437 -17.42 20.69 14.88
C THR A 437 -16.12 21.32 15.35
N ILE A 438 -16.02 21.71 16.62
CA ILE A 438 -14.81 22.30 17.19
C ILE A 438 -13.68 21.27 17.28
N LEU A 439 -13.99 20.04 17.70
CA LEU A 439 -13.03 18.94 17.70
C LEU A 439 -12.49 18.67 16.29
N GLU A 440 -13.37 18.58 15.29
CA GLU A 440 -12.99 18.38 13.89
C GLU A 440 -12.22 19.57 13.30
N SER A 441 -12.54 20.80 13.72
CA SER A 441 -11.91 22.04 13.25
C SER A 441 -10.57 22.35 13.92
N THR A 442 -10.22 21.69 15.04
CA THR A 442 -8.89 21.89 15.66
C THR A 442 -7.74 21.59 14.69
N ALA A 443 -7.90 20.61 13.79
CA ALA A 443 -6.91 20.32 12.74
C ALA A 443 -6.83 21.41 11.66
N LEU A 444 -7.86 22.26 11.54
CA LEU A 444 -7.92 23.38 10.60
C LEU A 444 -7.26 24.65 11.14
N LEU A 445 -6.90 24.68 12.44
CA LEU A 445 -6.39 25.88 13.09
C LEU A 445 -5.13 26.49 12.43
N PRO A 446 -4.12 25.71 11.98
CA PRO A 446 -3.01 26.29 11.23
C PRO A 446 -3.45 26.98 9.95
N ALA A 447 -4.47 26.43 9.29
CA ALA A 447 -5.02 27.01 8.08
C ALA A 447 -5.89 28.24 8.38
N ALA A 448 -6.56 28.28 9.52
CA ALA A 448 -7.34 29.43 9.95
C ALA A 448 -6.45 30.67 10.17
N ILE A 449 -5.21 30.48 10.66
CA ILE A 449 -4.22 31.57 10.77
C ILE A 449 -3.94 32.21 9.41
N THR A 450 -3.93 31.41 8.32
CA THR A 450 -3.69 31.94 6.97
C THR A 450 -4.85 32.78 6.41
N MET A 451 -6.05 32.71 6.99
CA MET A 451 -7.15 33.61 6.65
C MET A 451 -6.92 35.04 7.12
N LEU A 452 -6.04 35.25 8.11
CA LEU A 452 -5.66 36.57 8.59
C LEU A 452 -4.50 37.16 7.76
N MET A 453 -3.98 36.41 6.79
CA MET A 453 -2.85 36.78 5.97
C MET A 453 -3.30 37.14 4.54
N PRO A 454 -2.47 37.88 3.76
CA PRO A 454 -2.77 38.19 2.37
C PRO A 454 -3.02 36.94 1.51
N GLY A 455 -3.76 37.09 0.40
CA GLY A 455 -4.29 35.98 -0.41
C GLY A 455 -3.28 34.92 -0.87
N TYR A 456 -2.00 35.29 -1.03
CA TYR A 456 -0.93 34.35 -1.32
C TYR A 456 -0.71 33.33 -0.17
N PHE A 457 -0.72 33.77 1.09
CA PHE A 457 -0.64 32.89 2.26
C PHE A 457 -1.93 32.09 2.46
N THR A 458 -3.08 32.69 2.21
CA THR A 458 -4.38 31.98 2.24
C THR A 458 -4.41 30.81 1.25
N SER A 459 -3.70 30.91 0.12
CA SER A 459 -3.57 29.81 -0.85
C SER A 459 -2.86 28.58 -0.27
N TYR A 460 -1.87 28.78 0.62
CA TYR A 460 -1.28 27.67 1.38
C TYR A 460 -2.30 27.06 2.35
N GLY A 461 -3.13 27.90 2.98
CA GLY A 461 -4.27 27.46 3.77
C GLY A 461 -5.24 26.58 2.99
N VAL A 462 -5.59 27.00 1.77
CA VAL A 462 -6.48 26.24 0.87
C VAL A 462 -5.87 24.87 0.56
N ILE A 463 -4.59 24.81 0.18
CA ILE A 463 -3.88 23.53 -0.07
C ILE A 463 -3.89 22.66 1.19
N TYR A 464 -3.63 23.26 2.35
CA TYR A 464 -3.58 22.53 3.61
C TYR A 464 -4.95 21.93 3.97
N VAL A 465 -6.03 22.71 3.92
CA VAL A 465 -7.39 22.24 4.25
C VAL A 465 -7.91 21.25 3.23
N SER A 466 -7.71 21.50 1.93
CA SER A 466 -8.27 20.67 0.86
C SER A 466 -7.52 19.35 0.64
N LEU A 467 -6.20 19.29 0.92
CA LEU A 467 -5.36 18.13 0.59
C LEU A 467 -4.68 17.51 1.81
N ILE A 468 -4.00 18.30 2.65
CA ILE A 468 -3.16 17.75 3.74
C ILE A 468 -4.01 17.21 4.89
N VAL A 469 -4.99 17.97 5.35
CA VAL A 469 -5.90 17.58 6.45
C VAL A 469 -6.66 16.28 6.12
N PRO A 470 -7.38 16.16 4.99
CA PRO A 470 -8.07 14.93 4.64
C PRO A 470 -7.11 13.77 4.36
N ALA A 471 -5.91 14.01 3.83
CA ALA A 471 -4.90 12.97 3.65
C ALA A 471 -4.42 12.41 4.99
N GLY A 472 -4.12 13.24 5.99
CA GLY A 472 -3.67 12.71 7.27
C GLY A 472 -4.77 12.07 8.11
N TYR A 473 -6.02 12.53 7.98
CA TYR A 473 -7.16 11.79 8.53
C TYR A 473 -7.38 10.44 7.83
N SER A 474 -7.21 10.37 6.50
CA SER A 474 -7.24 9.11 5.75
C SER A 474 -6.11 8.16 6.20
N ILE A 475 -4.91 8.69 6.48
CA ILE A 475 -3.80 7.91 7.06
C ILE A 475 -4.16 7.36 8.44
N GLU A 476 -4.82 8.15 9.29
CA GLU A 476 -5.28 7.68 10.59
C GLU A 476 -6.33 6.57 10.47
N ALA A 477 -7.29 6.72 9.56
CA ALA A 477 -8.30 5.70 9.27
C ALA A 477 -7.67 4.40 8.76
N ILE A 478 -6.69 4.48 7.85
CA ILE A 478 -5.92 3.32 7.38
C ILE A 478 -5.20 2.63 8.55
N ASN A 479 -4.50 3.41 9.40
CA ASN A 479 -3.78 2.86 10.54
C ASN A 479 -4.70 2.20 11.57
N LYS A 480 -5.90 2.75 11.81
CA LYS A 480 -6.93 2.13 12.67
C LYS A 480 -7.45 0.84 12.04
N SER A 481 -7.72 0.87 10.74
CA SER A 481 -8.17 -0.28 9.96
C SER A 481 -7.16 -1.43 10.00
N GLU A 482 -5.86 -1.17 9.82
CA GLU A 482 -4.82 -2.20 9.84
C GLU A 482 -4.61 -2.84 11.23
N LYS A 483 -4.89 -2.11 12.31
CA LYS A 483 -4.79 -2.61 13.70
C LYS A 483 -6.01 -3.42 14.14
N SER A 484 -7.19 -3.13 13.59
CA SER A 484 -8.45 -3.81 13.92
C SER A 484 -8.48 -5.22 13.31
N THR A 485 -8.27 -6.25 14.13
CA THR A 485 -8.13 -7.65 13.67
C THR A 485 -9.09 -8.66 14.31
N SER A 486 -9.77 -8.35 15.42
CA SER A 486 -10.49 -9.37 16.20
C SER A 486 -12.02 -9.29 16.17
N SER A 487 -12.65 -8.13 16.44
CA SER A 487 -14.12 -8.02 16.55
C SER A 487 -14.79 -7.51 15.27
N LEU A 488 -16.04 -7.94 15.05
CA LEU A 488 -16.88 -7.47 13.96
C LEU A 488 -17.19 -5.98 14.14
N ASP A 489 -17.52 -5.56 15.35
CA ASP A 489 -17.85 -4.16 15.68
C ASP A 489 -16.68 -3.22 15.40
N ALA A 490 -15.46 -3.62 15.77
CA ALA A 490 -14.26 -2.84 15.46
C ALA A 490 -13.99 -2.80 13.96
N LEU A 491 -14.42 -3.81 13.20
CA LEU A 491 -14.29 -3.82 11.75
C LEU A 491 -15.33 -2.88 11.10
N VAL A 492 -16.58 -2.95 11.53
CA VAL A 492 -17.66 -2.03 11.10
C VAL A 492 -17.29 -0.57 11.41
N LEU A 493 -16.81 -0.28 12.62
CA LEU A 493 -16.37 1.07 12.99
C LEU A 493 -15.23 1.57 12.08
N THR A 494 -14.22 0.73 11.83
CA THR A 494 -13.12 1.11 10.93
C THR A 494 -13.57 1.31 9.49
N MET A 495 -14.60 0.60 9.04
CA MET A 495 -15.19 0.78 7.72
C MET A 495 -16.00 2.05 7.59
N GLN A 496 -16.75 2.41 8.63
CA GLN A 496 -17.47 3.68 8.67
C GLN A 496 -16.49 4.86 8.61
N ASP A 497 -15.37 4.78 9.33
CA ASP A 497 -14.30 5.79 9.26
C ASP A 497 -13.68 5.84 7.86
N ALA A 498 -13.34 4.70 7.27
CA ALA A 498 -12.77 4.63 5.93
C ALA A 498 -13.76 5.15 4.85
N SER A 499 -15.02 4.72 4.93
CA SER A 499 -16.12 5.15 4.06
C SER A 499 -16.30 6.66 4.12
N ARG A 500 -16.31 7.27 5.31
CA ARG A 500 -16.39 8.73 5.48
C ARG A 500 -15.33 9.47 4.66
N TYR A 501 -14.07 9.03 4.71
CA TYR A 501 -13.00 9.73 3.99
C TYR A 501 -13.00 9.42 2.50
N LEU A 502 -13.45 8.23 2.08
CA LEU A 502 -13.72 7.95 0.67
C LEU A 502 -14.85 8.83 0.12
N GLN A 503 -15.93 9.03 0.87
CA GLN A 503 -17.00 9.98 0.55
C GLN A 503 -16.47 11.41 0.41
N PHE A 504 -15.53 11.81 1.27
CA PHE A 504 -14.83 13.10 1.14
C PHE A 504 -14.10 13.20 -0.20
N TRP A 505 -13.32 12.19 -0.59
CA TRP A 505 -12.59 12.24 -1.87
C TRP A 505 -13.54 12.27 -3.08
N VAL A 506 -14.67 11.56 -3.00
CA VAL A 506 -15.76 11.62 -3.99
C VAL A 506 -16.36 13.02 -4.08
N ALA A 507 -16.67 13.65 -2.95
CA ALA A 507 -17.21 15.02 -2.92
C ALA A 507 -16.18 16.07 -3.37
N SER A 508 -14.90 15.87 -3.03
CA SER A 508 -13.81 16.80 -3.33
C SER A 508 -13.50 16.89 -4.82
N SER A 509 -13.66 15.81 -5.58
CA SER A 509 -13.29 15.76 -7.00
C SER A 509 -14.15 16.65 -7.92
N PRO A 510 -15.50 16.57 -7.89
CA PRO A 510 -16.35 17.47 -8.67
C PRO A 510 -16.23 18.91 -8.14
N LEU A 511 -16.08 19.10 -6.83
CA LEU A 511 -15.88 20.43 -6.26
C LEU A 511 -14.60 21.10 -6.74
N THR A 512 -13.49 20.36 -6.77
CA THR A 512 -12.22 20.84 -7.32
C THR A 512 -12.35 21.16 -8.79
N THR A 513 -13.03 20.30 -9.56
CA THR A 513 -13.27 20.53 -10.99
C THR A 513 -14.08 21.81 -11.22
N LEU A 514 -15.14 22.00 -10.43
CA LEU A 514 -15.96 23.20 -10.44
C LEU A 514 -15.13 24.45 -10.09
N LEU A 515 -14.35 24.41 -9.02
CA LEU A 515 -13.48 25.53 -8.63
C LEU A 515 -12.44 25.87 -9.70
N CYS A 516 -11.88 24.87 -10.39
CA CYS A 516 -10.99 25.09 -11.53
C CYS A 516 -11.72 25.72 -12.72
N TRP A 517 -12.95 25.31 -13.01
CA TRP A 517 -13.75 25.91 -14.10
C TRP A 517 -14.11 27.37 -13.81
N PHE A 518 -14.38 27.68 -12.54
CA PHE A 518 -14.67 29.06 -12.10
C PHE A 518 -13.41 29.85 -11.73
N GLU A 519 -12.21 29.29 -11.86
CA GLU A 519 -10.95 29.98 -11.52
C GLU A 519 -10.82 31.36 -12.19
N PRO A 520 -11.13 31.53 -13.50
CA PRO A 520 -11.06 32.85 -14.13
C PRO A 520 -12.03 33.85 -13.51
N VAL A 521 -13.22 33.42 -13.07
CA VAL A 521 -14.22 34.28 -12.43
C VAL A 521 -13.83 34.60 -10.99
N LEU A 522 -13.37 33.59 -10.24
CA LEU A 522 -12.90 33.73 -8.86
C LEU A 522 -11.68 34.65 -8.78
N ALA A 523 -10.85 34.72 -9.83
CA ALA A 523 -9.74 35.67 -9.89
C ALA A 523 -10.17 37.15 -9.83
N TRP A 524 -11.41 37.48 -10.24
CA TRP A 524 -11.95 38.84 -10.17
C TRP A 524 -12.59 39.18 -8.82
N VAL A 525 -12.98 38.16 -8.04
CA VAL A 525 -13.70 38.36 -6.79
C VAL A 525 -12.69 38.60 -5.65
N PRO A 526 -12.70 39.76 -4.97
CA PRO A 526 -11.84 39.97 -3.82
C PRO A 526 -12.19 38.94 -2.74
N LEU A 527 -11.17 38.44 -2.03
CA LEU A 527 -11.31 37.39 -1.01
C LEU A 527 -11.81 36.03 -1.54
N SER A 528 -11.77 35.78 -2.85
CA SER A 528 -12.14 34.46 -3.41
C SER A 528 -11.36 33.30 -2.82
N THR A 529 -10.08 33.51 -2.47
CA THR A 529 -9.26 32.51 -1.76
C THR A 529 -9.78 32.20 -0.36
N HIS A 530 -10.35 33.18 0.33
CA HIS A 530 -10.95 33.00 1.66
C HIS A 530 -12.28 32.27 1.57
N VAL A 531 -13.09 32.59 0.56
CA VAL A 531 -14.33 31.85 0.26
C VAL A 531 -14.02 30.40 -0.10
N THR A 532 -13.00 30.18 -0.94
CA THR A 532 -12.53 28.84 -1.30
C THR A 532 -12.03 28.08 -0.07
N TRP A 533 -11.30 28.75 0.82
CA TRP A 533 -10.87 28.17 2.09
C TRP A 533 -12.06 27.76 2.96
N LEU A 534 -13.06 28.64 3.13
CA LEU A 534 -14.25 28.37 3.93
C LEU A 534 -15.06 27.21 3.36
N LEU A 535 -15.20 27.18 2.04
CA LEU A 535 -15.86 26.09 1.33
C LEU A 535 -15.19 24.74 1.62
N TRP A 536 -13.85 24.67 1.55
CA TRP A 536 -13.11 23.45 1.90
C TRP A 536 -13.22 23.08 3.38
N ALA A 537 -13.20 24.06 4.28
CA ALA A 537 -13.41 23.84 5.70
C ALA A 537 -14.81 23.25 5.98
N CYS A 538 -15.85 23.75 5.29
CA CYS A 538 -17.19 23.20 5.37
C CYS A 538 -17.27 21.77 4.82
N VAL A 539 -16.65 21.50 3.67
CA VAL A 539 -16.67 20.17 3.02
C VAL A 539 -15.92 19.13 3.84
N GLN A 540 -14.95 19.53 4.65
CA GLN A 540 -14.22 18.64 5.57
C GLN A 540 -15.10 18.10 6.72
N MET A 541 -16.18 18.79 7.07
CA MET A 541 -17.09 18.39 8.14
C MET A 541 -17.95 17.20 7.74
N LYS A 542 -18.19 16.26 8.67
CA LYS A 542 -18.92 15.01 8.38
C LYS A 542 -20.29 15.22 7.71
N SER A 543 -21.08 16.16 8.23
CA SER A 543 -22.47 16.39 7.79
C SER A 543 -22.53 16.94 6.36
N PRO A 544 -21.82 18.02 6.02
CA PRO A 544 -21.70 18.49 4.63
C PRO A 544 -21.15 17.44 3.67
N THR A 545 -20.07 16.73 4.02
CA THR A 545 -19.50 15.68 3.15
C THR A 545 -20.55 14.64 2.79
N HIS A 546 -21.27 14.12 3.80
CA HIS A 546 -22.28 13.10 3.63
C HIS A 546 -23.46 13.60 2.78
N LYS A 547 -23.91 14.85 2.99
CA LYS A 547 -24.96 15.45 2.16
C LYS A 547 -24.53 15.58 0.70
N ILE A 548 -23.31 16.06 0.43
CA ILE A 548 -22.78 16.19 -0.94
C ILE A 548 -22.61 14.81 -1.57
N TYR A 549 -22.09 13.83 -0.83
CA TYR A 549 -21.97 12.46 -1.30
C TYR A 549 -23.33 11.86 -1.66
N ASN A 550 -24.33 11.97 -0.79
CA ASN A 550 -25.68 11.44 -1.04
C ASN A 550 -26.34 12.10 -2.26
N LEU A 551 -26.08 13.39 -2.49
CA LEU A 551 -26.53 14.06 -3.71
C LEU A 551 -25.86 13.45 -4.95
N ILE A 552 -24.54 13.28 -4.94
CA ILE A 552 -23.80 12.68 -6.05
C ILE A 552 -24.22 11.22 -6.28
N GLU A 553 -24.35 10.43 -5.22
CA GLU A 553 -24.78 9.04 -5.26
C GLU A 553 -26.20 8.92 -5.83
N GLY A 554 -27.13 9.76 -5.36
CA GLY A 554 -28.51 9.83 -5.87
C GLY A 554 -28.55 10.12 -7.37
N GLU A 555 -27.82 11.12 -7.85
CA GLU A 555 -27.70 11.42 -9.29
C GLU A 555 -27.17 10.21 -10.07
N LEU A 556 -26.09 9.59 -9.60
CA LEU A 556 -25.48 8.44 -10.29
C LEU A 556 -26.38 7.21 -10.33
N ILE A 557 -27.23 7.02 -9.30
CA ILE A 557 -28.25 5.97 -9.29
C ILE A 557 -29.34 6.29 -10.31
N VAL A 558 -29.85 7.52 -10.34
CA VAL A 558 -30.90 7.92 -11.30
C VAL A 558 -30.43 7.80 -12.75
N PHE A 559 -29.15 8.12 -13.03
CA PHE A 559 -28.57 7.92 -14.37
C PHE A 559 -28.21 6.47 -14.69
N GLY A 560 -28.41 5.51 -13.76
CA GLY A 560 -28.10 4.10 -13.96
C GLY A 560 -26.60 3.79 -14.03
N ILE A 561 -25.75 4.71 -13.55
CA ILE A 561 -24.28 4.53 -13.51
C ILE A 561 -23.89 3.69 -12.29
N LEU A 562 -24.56 3.93 -11.16
CA LEU A 562 -24.36 3.18 -9.92
C LEU A 562 -25.57 2.26 -9.69
N HIS A 563 -25.30 1.01 -9.32
CA HIS A 563 -26.35 0.05 -8.98
C HIS A 563 -27.01 0.45 -7.66
N SER A 564 -28.32 0.66 -7.65
CA SER A 564 -29.06 0.90 -6.40
C SER A 564 -29.15 -0.41 -5.62
N TYR A 565 -28.61 -0.40 -4.40
CA TYR A 565 -28.77 -1.52 -3.47
C TYR A 565 -30.02 -1.38 -2.57
N ASN A 566 -30.67 -0.20 -2.59
CA ASN A 566 -31.88 0.07 -1.84
C ASN A 566 -33.06 0.15 -2.82
N GLU A 567 -33.95 -0.85 -2.81
CA GLU A 567 -35.17 -0.85 -3.63
C GLU A 567 -36.07 0.37 -3.35
N LEU A 568 -35.98 0.96 -2.15
CA LEU A 568 -36.71 2.17 -1.76
C LEU A 568 -36.15 3.48 -2.33
N ALA A 569 -35.01 3.47 -3.02
CA ALA A 569 -34.33 4.68 -3.50
C ALA A 569 -34.62 5.04 -4.97
N CYS A 570 -35.73 4.55 -5.55
CA CYS A 570 -36.23 5.08 -6.82
C CYS A 570 -36.85 6.47 -6.59
N GLN A 571 -35.99 7.48 -6.41
CA GLN A 571 -36.40 8.88 -6.51
C GLN A 571 -36.85 9.16 -7.95
N ASP A 572 -37.93 9.93 -8.10
CA ASP A 572 -38.37 10.43 -9.39
C ASP A 572 -37.22 11.24 -10.02
N VAL A 573 -37.00 11.09 -11.33
CA VAL A 573 -35.99 11.85 -12.09
C VAL A 573 -36.18 13.35 -11.89
N ASN A 574 -37.42 13.79 -11.67
CA ASN A 574 -37.78 15.18 -11.39
C ASN A 574 -37.19 15.74 -10.08
N ASP A 575 -36.81 14.87 -9.14
CA ASP A 575 -36.23 15.28 -7.85
C ASP A 575 -34.71 15.43 -7.88
N THR A 576 -34.05 15.04 -8.98
CA THR A 576 -32.61 15.22 -9.14
C THR A 576 -32.23 16.70 -9.14
N LEU A 577 -31.10 17.02 -8.51
CA LEU A 577 -30.52 18.35 -8.46
C LEU A 577 -30.15 18.82 -9.86
N ILE A 578 -29.62 17.95 -10.73
CA ILE A 578 -29.31 18.32 -12.12
C ILE A 578 -30.60 18.72 -12.86
N PHE A 579 -31.67 17.94 -12.74
CA PHE A 579 -32.94 18.28 -13.39
C PHE A 579 -33.54 19.56 -12.81
N ARG A 580 -33.49 19.76 -11.49
CA ARG A 580 -33.94 21.00 -10.83
C ARG A 580 -33.11 22.22 -11.27
N SER A 581 -31.80 22.09 -11.37
CA SER A 581 -30.91 23.16 -11.83
C SER A 581 -31.14 23.48 -13.31
N VAL A 582 -31.24 22.48 -14.18
CA VAL A 582 -31.54 22.66 -15.61
C VAL A 582 -32.91 23.28 -15.79
N ARG A 583 -33.94 22.78 -15.08
CA ARG A 583 -35.28 23.36 -15.10
C ARG A 583 -35.30 24.81 -14.59
N GLY A 584 -34.53 25.12 -13.55
CA GLY A 584 -34.38 26.48 -13.04
C GLY A 584 -33.72 27.41 -14.05
N ILE A 585 -32.65 26.95 -14.73
CA ILE A 585 -31.97 27.71 -15.79
C ILE A 585 -32.91 27.90 -16.98
N ILE A 586 -33.62 26.86 -17.41
CA ILE A 586 -34.60 26.93 -18.49
C ILE A 586 -35.74 27.89 -18.14
N ALA A 587 -36.21 27.89 -16.88
CA ALA A 587 -37.23 28.81 -16.40
C ALA A 587 -36.73 30.27 -16.32
N PHE A 588 -35.43 30.47 -16.14
CA PHE A 588 -34.81 31.79 -16.08
C PHE A 588 -34.45 32.35 -17.47
N LEU A 589 -34.26 31.48 -18.47
CA LEU A 589 -34.05 31.91 -19.85
C LEU A 589 -35.34 32.58 -20.36
N PRO A 590 -35.27 33.81 -20.91
CA PRO A 590 -36.43 34.48 -21.45
C PRO A 590 -37.04 33.61 -22.54
N SER A 591 -38.22 33.03 -22.28
CA SER A 591 -38.93 32.23 -23.27
C SER A 591 -39.45 33.18 -24.35
N ASN A 592 -38.63 33.45 -25.36
CA ASN A 592 -39.04 34.19 -26.56
C ASN A 592 -40.08 33.45 -27.41
N VAL A 593 -40.58 32.32 -26.91
CA VAL A 593 -41.85 31.76 -27.35
C VAL A 593 -42.94 32.73 -26.86
N LYS A 594 -43.19 33.77 -27.66
CA LYS A 594 -44.55 34.32 -27.79
C LYS A 594 -45.42 33.12 -28.16
N SER A 595 -45.91 32.39 -27.16
CA SER A 595 -46.92 31.38 -27.35
C SER A 595 -48.01 32.07 -28.14
N GLY A 596 -48.31 31.56 -29.34
CA GLY A 596 -49.30 32.11 -30.26
C GLY A 596 -50.73 32.06 -29.71
N LYS A 597 -50.95 32.56 -28.51
CA LYS A 597 -52.26 32.90 -27.95
C LYS A 597 -52.96 33.99 -28.76
N GLU A 598 -52.23 34.71 -29.62
CA GLU A 598 -52.84 35.60 -30.63
C GLU A 598 -53.35 34.83 -31.88
N SER A 599 -52.94 33.58 -32.11
CA SER A 599 -53.46 32.79 -33.24
C SER A 599 -54.73 32.01 -32.87
N GLU A 600 -54.80 31.43 -31.66
CA GLU A 600 -56.04 30.75 -31.20
C GLU A 600 -57.19 31.73 -30.93
N ALA A 601 -56.89 32.98 -30.51
CA ALA A 601 -57.92 34.02 -30.38
C ALA A 601 -58.49 34.47 -31.74
N ASN A 602 -57.74 34.34 -32.84
CA ASN A 602 -58.23 34.61 -34.18
C ASN A 602 -58.98 33.42 -34.81
N GLU A 603 -58.66 32.18 -34.43
CA GLU A 603 -59.41 31.00 -34.87
C GLU A 603 -60.79 30.88 -34.18
N THR A 604 -60.88 31.13 -32.87
CA THR A 604 -62.19 31.16 -32.17
C THR A 604 -63.06 32.37 -32.55
N SER A 605 -62.48 33.42 -33.13
CA SER A 605 -63.23 34.55 -33.70
C SER A 605 -63.75 34.25 -35.11
N ARG A 606 -63.09 33.35 -35.86
CA ARG A 606 -63.52 32.91 -37.19
C ARG A 606 -64.64 31.86 -37.13
N GLU A 607 -64.60 30.97 -36.16
CA GLU A 607 -65.62 29.93 -35.96
C GLU A 607 -66.95 30.45 -35.37
N LYS A 608 -67.02 31.75 -35.02
CA LYS A 608 -68.28 32.43 -34.63
C LYS A 608 -68.86 33.31 -35.75
N GLN A 609 -68.25 33.32 -36.94
CA GLN A 609 -68.71 34.07 -38.11
C GLN A 609 -69.10 33.19 -39.31
N GLU A 610 -69.05 31.86 -39.16
CA GLU A 610 -69.78 30.88 -39.97
C GLU A 610 -70.91 30.28 -39.11
#